data_AF-A0A4C1YPA4-F1
#
_entry.id   AF-A0A4C1YPA4-F1
#
_cell.length_a   1.000
_cell.length_b   1.000
_cell.length_c   1.000
_cell.angle_alpha   90.00
_cell.angle_beta   90.00
_cell.angle_gamma   90.00
#
_symmetry.space_group_name_H-M   'P 1'
#
loop_
_entity.id
_entity.type
_entity.pdbx_description
1 polymer ?
#
loop_
_entity_poly.entity_id
_entity_poly.type
_entity_poly.pdbx_seq_one_letter_code
_entity_poly.pdbx_strand_id
1 'polypeptide(L)'
;MCIKPVMSYASSVFAHARPDILYDLQIVQNKFCRRAAVAPWYVKNSLFHRDLELPTISKYMKDASKRFFDVASSHPNSLLVSAVLHELPPSHHFCRRPRNVLLDPPDDLTVEVEKLIESSKMAID
;
A
#
# COMPACT_ATOMS: atom_id res chain seq x y z
N MET A 1 1.42 -6.49 15.48
CA MET A 1 0.02 -6.08 15.24
C MET A 1 -0.25 -4.57 15.32
N CYS A 2 0.65 -3.72 15.84
CA CYS A 2 0.32 -2.31 16.13
C CYS A 2 0.26 -1.36 14.92
N ILE A 3 0.82 -1.74 13.77
CA ILE A 3 0.87 -0.85 12.59
C ILE A 3 -0.44 -0.87 11.80
N LYS A 4 -1.12 -2.04 11.71
CA LYS A 4 -2.32 -2.21 10.89
C LYS A 4 -3.45 -1.22 11.21
N PRO A 5 -3.84 -0.96 12.46
CA PRO A 5 -4.91 0.00 12.76
C PRO A 5 -4.60 1.43 12.32
N VAL A 6 -3.37 1.89 12.55
CA VAL A 6 -2.90 3.24 12.14
C VAL A 6 -2.91 3.37 10.63
N MET A 7 -2.45 2.33 9.93
CA MET A 7 -2.42 2.30 8.47
C MET A 7 -3.83 2.20 7.86
N SER A 8 -4.76 1.47 8.48
CA SER A 8 -6.16 1.41 8.05
C SER A 8 -6.79 2.79 8.05
N TYR A 9 -6.68 3.52 9.17
CA TYR A 9 -7.25 4.86 9.30
C TYR A 9 -6.62 5.83 8.31
N ALA A 10 -5.29 5.81 8.21
CA ALA A 10 -4.57 6.78 7.41
C ALA A 10 -4.50 6.40 5.92
N SER A 11 -4.99 5.22 5.51
CA SER A 11 -4.95 4.76 4.11
C SER A 11 -5.74 5.65 3.15
N SER A 12 -6.90 6.17 3.57
CA SER A 12 -7.69 7.12 2.78
C SER A 12 -6.96 8.45 2.59
N VAL A 13 -6.22 8.91 3.60
CA VAL A 13 -5.43 10.15 3.58
C VAL A 13 -4.13 9.97 2.80
N PHE A 14 -3.48 8.82 2.96
CA PHE A 14 -2.17 8.54 2.39
C PHE A 14 -2.20 7.89 1.00
N ALA A 15 -3.37 7.66 0.39
CA ALA A 15 -3.46 7.41 -1.05
C ALA A 15 -2.75 8.49 -1.89
N HIS A 16 -2.47 9.65 -1.28
CA HIS A 16 -1.79 10.81 -1.83
C HIS A 16 -0.34 11.00 -1.33
N ALA A 17 0.23 10.05 -0.58
CA ALA A 17 1.57 10.18 -0.04
C ALA A 17 2.62 10.17 -1.16
N ARG A 18 3.67 10.98 -1.00
CA ARG A 18 4.83 10.93 -1.90
C ARG A 18 5.51 9.56 -1.77
N PRO A 19 6.04 8.99 -2.88
CA PRO A 19 6.73 7.70 -2.86
C PRO A 19 7.90 7.68 -1.86
N ASP A 20 8.61 8.79 -1.70
CA ASP A 20 9.72 8.92 -0.72
C ASP A 20 9.27 8.63 0.72
N ILE A 21 8.10 9.13 1.11
CA ILE A 21 7.54 8.94 2.47
C ILE A 21 7.08 7.48 2.65
N LEU A 22 6.52 6.88 1.59
CA LEU A 22 6.14 5.47 1.61
C LEU A 22 7.36 4.56 1.73
N TYR A 23 8.46 4.93 1.07
CA TYR A 23 9.74 4.24 1.18
C TYR A 23 10.29 4.30 2.61
N ASP A 24 10.28 5.48 3.24
CA ASP A 24 10.68 5.62 4.64
C ASP A 24 9.83 4.78 5.58
N LEU A 25 8.52 4.74 5.35
CA LEU A 25 7.60 3.92 6.14
C LEU A 25 7.90 2.42 5.94
N GLN A 26 8.23 2.01 4.71
CA GLN A 26 8.65 0.64 4.41
C GLN A 26 9.93 0.27 5.15
N ILE A 27 10.89 1.20 5.26
CA ILE A 27 12.10 0.98 6.08
C ILE A 27 11.73 0.73 7.54
N VAL A 28 10.77 1.48 8.10
CA VAL A 28 10.28 1.26 9.46
C VAL A 28 9.65 -0.12 9.62
N GLN A 29 8.80 -0.55 8.68
CA GLN A 29 8.22 -1.90 8.68
C GLN A 29 9.31 -2.98 8.62
N ASN A 30 10.29 -2.82 7.74
CA ASN A 30 11.39 -3.79 7.57
C ASN A 30 12.23 -3.92 8.85
N LYS A 31 12.55 -2.79 9.50
CA LYS A 31 13.25 -2.78 10.80
C LYS A 31 12.45 -3.47 11.89
N PHE A 32 11.14 -3.21 11.94
CA PHE A 32 10.24 -3.86 12.89
C PHE A 32 10.21 -5.38 12.69
N CYS A 33 10.02 -5.85 11.45
CA CYS A 33 9.98 -7.29 11.14
C CYS A 33 11.30 -7.98 11.52
N ARG A 34 12.45 -7.37 11.20
CA ARG A 34 13.76 -7.90 11.57
C ARG A 34 13.95 -8.02 13.08
N ARG A 35 13.53 -7.01 13.83
CA ARG A 35 13.63 -7.02 15.30
C ARG A 35 12.69 -8.06 15.91
N ALA A 36 11.47 -8.19 15.37
CA ALA A 36 10.49 -9.18 15.84
C ALA A 36 10.96 -10.62 15.59
N ALA A 37 11.59 -10.88 14.44
CA ALA A 37 12.14 -12.19 14.09
C ALA A 37 13.55 -12.45 14.67
N VAL A 38 14.14 -11.49 15.40
CA VAL A 38 15.54 -11.52 15.90
C VAL A 38 16.51 -11.96 14.79
N ALA A 39 16.31 -11.42 13.58
CA ALA A 39 16.97 -11.95 12.40
C ALA A 39 18.26 -11.20 12.04
N PRO A 40 19.28 -11.90 11.54
CA PRO A 40 20.52 -11.27 11.06
C PRO A 40 20.31 -10.31 9.88
N TRP A 41 21.28 -9.41 9.67
CA TRP A 41 21.22 -8.37 8.62
C TRP A 41 21.17 -8.94 7.19
N TYR A 42 21.78 -10.10 6.94
CA TYR A 42 21.87 -10.73 5.62
C TYR A 42 20.59 -11.44 5.16
N VAL A 43 19.58 -11.60 6.03
CA VAL A 43 18.30 -12.18 5.63
C VAL A 43 17.53 -11.18 4.77
N LYS A 44 16.98 -11.64 3.64
CA LYS A 44 16.24 -10.80 2.68
C LYS A 44 14.91 -10.33 3.28
N ASN A 45 14.54 -9.07 3.03
CA ASN A 45 13.27 -8.52 3.49
C ASN A 45 12.06 -9.25 2.86
N SER A 46 12.17 -9.62 1.58
CA SER A 46 11.11 -10.34 0.85
C SER A 46 10.75 -11.68 1.48
N LEU A 47 11.71 -12.35 2.15
CA LEU A 47 11.46 -13.58 2.90
C LEU A 47 10.56 -13.32 4.12
N PHE A 48 10.83 -12.28 4.91
CA PHE A 48 9.98 -11.92 6.05
C PHE A 48 8.56 -11.56 5.63
N HIS A 49 8.41 -10.87 4.51
CA HIS A 49 7.08 -10.53 3.98
C HIS A 49 6.29 -11.77 3.58
N ARG A 50 6.95 -12.77 3.00
CA ARG A 50 6.34 -14.07 2.68
C ARG A 50 6.01 -14.86 3.95
N ASP A 51 7.01 -15.09 4.80
CA ASP A 51 6.90 -15.98 5.96
C ASP A 51 5.93 -15.44 7.03
N LEU A 52 5.86 -14.12 7.19
CA LEU A 52 4.91 -13.46 8.10
C LEU A 52 3.57 -13.12 7.42
N GLU A 53 3.40 -13.45 6.14
CA GLU A 53 2.25 -13.08 5.31
C GLU A 53 1.91 -11.58 5.40
N LEU A 54 2.96 -10.75 5.46
CA LEU A 54 2.83 -9.31 5.62
C LEU A 54 2.90 -8.62 4.26
N PRO A 55 1.83 -7.92 3.83
CA PRO A 55 1.92 -7.08 2.65
C PRO A 55 2.90 -5.92 2.88
N THR A 56 3.58 -5.54 1.82
CA THR A 56 4.32 -4.27 1.73
C THR A 56 3.37 -3.11 2.02
N ILE A 57 3.88 -2.03 2.61
CA ILE A 57 3.09 -0.83 2.92
C ILE A 57 2.39 -0.30 1.67
N SER A 58 3.11 -0.14 0.56
CA SER A 58 2.55 0.39 -0.68
C SER A 58 1.39 -0.46 -1.20
N LYS A 59 1.55 -1.78 -1.22
CA LYS A 59 0.47 -2.72 -1.57
C LYS A 59 -0.73 -2.62 -0.63
N TYR A 60 -0.48 -2.66 0.68
CA TYR A 60 -1.54 -2.57 1.68
C TYR A 60 -2.34 -1.27 1.54
N MET A 61 -1.67 -0.15 1.30
CA MET A 61 -2.31 1.15 1.14
C MET A 61 -3.10 1.27 -0.15
N LYS A 62 -2.59 0.71 -1.25
CA LYS A 62 -3.35 0.59 -2.51
C LYS A 62 -4.63 -0.23 -2.31
N ASP A 63 -4.52 -1.39 -1.68
CA ASP A 63 -5.67 -2.27 -1.45
C ASP A 63 -6.69 -1.64 -0.50
N ALA A 64 -6.22 -1.00 0.58
CA ALA A 64 -7.08 -0.34 1.55
C ALA A 64 -7.78 0.89 0.97
N SER A 65 -7.05 1.73 0.22
CA SER A 65 -7.64 2.88 -0.47
C SER A 65 -8.66 2.44 -1.52
N LYS A 66 -8.35 1.43 -2.34
CA LYS A 66 -9.30 0.88 -3.31
C LYS A 66 -10.59 0.43 -2.62
N ARG A 67 -10.50 -0.36 -1.56
CA ARG A 67 -11.67 -0.80 -0.77
C ARG A 67 -12.46 0.39 -0.22
N PHE A 68 -11.79 1.43 0.26
CA PHE A 68 -12.45 2.64 0.76
C PHE A 68 -13.25 3.34 -0.34
N PHE A 69 -12.66 3.52 -1.53
CA PHE A 69 -13.34 4.15 -2.67
C PHE A 69 -14.45 3.27 -3.26
N ASP A 70 -14.29 1.95 -3.27
CA ASP A 70 -15.34 0.99 -3.69
C ASP A 70 -16.57 1.05 -2.75
N VAL A 71 -16.35 1.23 -1.45
CA VAL A 71 -17.44 1.42 -0.47
C VAL A 71 -18.08 2.80 -0.62
N ALA A 72 -17.27 3.83 -0.86
CA ALA A 72 -17.78 5.19 -1.04
C ALA A 72 -18.59 5.35 -2.35
N SER A 73 -18.24 4.62 -3.41
CA SER A 73 -18.98 4.63 -4.68
C SER A 73 -20.34 3.93 -4.61
N SER A 74 -20.51 2.98 -3.68
CA SER A 74 -21.76 2.25 -3.43
C SER A 74 -22.63 2.90 -2.33
N HIS A 75 -22.22 4.06 -1.78
CA HIS A 75 -22.93 4.70 -0.68
C HIS A 75 -24.24 5.36 -1.14
N PRO A 76 -25.34 5.29 -0.35
CA PRO A 76 -26.61 5.95 -0.68
C PRO A 76 -26.56 7.50 -0.74
N ASN A 77 -25.42 8.11 -0.36
CA ASN A 77 -25.28 9.56 -0.30
C ASN A 77 -24.63 10.07 -1.58
N SER A 78 -25.38 10.83 -2.37
CA SER A 78 -24.92 11.38 -3.65
C SER A 78 -23.67 12.25 -3.52
N LEU A 79 -23.49 12.95 -2.40
CA LEU A 79 -22.31 13.79 -2.16
C LEU A 79 -21.04 12.95 -2.06
N LEU A 80 -21.09 11.79 -1.39
CA LEU A 80 -19.94 10.90 -1.27
C LEU A 80 -19.60 10.28 -2.62
N VAL A 81 -20.61 9.83 -3.38
CA VAL A 81 -20.43 9.29 -4.73
C VAL A 81 -19.80 10.33 -5.67
N SER A 82 -20.24 11.59 -5.59
CA SER A 82 -19.68 12.69 -6.40
C SER A 82 -18.22 12.99 -6.07
N ALA A 83 -17.81 12.81 -4.81
CA ALA A 83 -16.41 13.01 -4.40
C ALA A 83 -15.48 11.92 -4.96
N VAL A 84 -15.98 10.68 -5.13
CA VAL A 84 -15.21 9.58 -5.74
C VAL A 84 -15.05 9.77 -7.25
N LEU A 85 -16.13 10.19 -7.93
CA LEU A 85 -16.19 10.36 -9.39
C LEU A 85 -15.54 11.66 -9.91
N HIS A 86 -14.98 12.49 -9.04
CA HIS A 86 -14.35 13.74 -9.46
C HIS A 86 -13.13 13.47 -10.36
N GLU A 87 -13.21 13.86 -11.64
CA GLU A 87 -12.10 13.73 -12.59
C GLU A 87 -10.89 14.59 -12.18
N LEU A 88 -9.68 14.05 -12.34
CA LEU A 88 -8.47 14.84 -12.09
C LEU A 88 -8.44 16.04 -13.04
N PRO A 89 -8.23 17.28 -12.54
CA PRO A 89 -8.00 18.39 -13.45
C PRO A 89 -6.75 18.10 -14.31
N PRO A 90 -6.76 18.47 -15.60
CA PRO A 90 -5.60 18.30 -16.46
C PRO A 90 -4.38 18.98 -15.85
N SER A 91 -3.20 18.38 -16.08
CA SER A 91 -1.92 18.66 -15.41
C SER A 91 -1.38 20.10 -15.53
N HIS A 92 -2.14 21.04 -16.09
CA HIS A 92 -1.71 22.40 -16.44
C HIS A 92 -2.00 23.47 -15.38
N HIS A 93 -2.38 23.11 -14.15
CA HIS A 93 -2.63 24.08 -13.09
C HIS A 93 -1.72 23.87 -11.88
N PHE A 94 -1.15 24.97 -11.39
CA PHE A 94 -0.27 25.10 -10.22
C PHE A 94 -0.84 24.55 -8.89
N CYS A 95 -2.09 24.07 -8.90
CA CYS A 95 -2.75 23.45 -7.75
C CYS A 95 -2.77 21.94 -7.92
N ARG A 96 -1.79 21.24 -7.30
CA ARG A 96 -1.88 19.78 -7.12
C ARG A 96 -3.06 19.49 -6.20
N ARG A 97 -4.16 18.98 -6.77
CA ARG A 97 -5.21 18.34 -5.96
C ARG A 97 -4.79 16.92 -5.57
N PRO A 98 -5.21 16.42 -4.40
CA PRO A 98 -4.89 15.07 -3.96
C PRO A 98 -5.45 14.01 -4.93
N ARG A 99 -4.62 13.04 -5.33
CA ARG A 99 -4.97 11.98 -6.32
C ARG A 99 -5.74 10.81 -5.69
N ASN A 100 -7.02 10.65 -5.99
CA ASN A 100 -7.89 9.56 -5.52
C ASN A 100 -7.24 8.15 -5.44
N VAL A 101 -6.28 7.76 -6.28
CA VAL A 101 -5.59 6.45 -6.15
C VAL A 101 -4.08 6.60 -6.33
N LEU A 102 -3.29 5.80 -5.59
CA LEU A 102 -1.85 5.68 -5.81
C LEU A 102 -1.57 4.91 -7.11
N LEU A 103 -1.53 5.64 -8.22
CA LEU A 103 -1.28 5.13 -9.57
C LEU A 103 0.21 4.84 -9.86
N ASP A 104 1.08 5.07 -8.88
CA ASP A 104 2.50 4.85 -9.05
C ASP A 104 2.79 3.34 -9.25
N PRO A 105 3.80 2.97 -10.05
CA PRO A 105 4.18 1.59 -10.25
C PRO A 105 4.54 0.91 -8.92
N PRO A 106 4.39 -0.41 -8.79
CA PRO A 106 4.78 -1.13 -7.59
C PRO A 106 6.30 -1.03 -7.35
N ASP A 107 6.70 -0.87 -6.09
CA ASP A 107 8.12 -0.83 -5.70
C ASP A 107 8.79 -2.19 -5.93
N ASP A 108 10.11 -2.20 -6.16
CA ASP A 108 10.91 -3.40 -6.41
C ASP A 108 10.66 -4.52 -5.39
N LEU A 109 10.59 -4.17 -4.09
CA LEU A 109 10.31 -5.13 -3.02
C LEU A 109 8.93 -5.79 -3.18
N THR A 110 7.93 -5.01 -3.61
CA THR A 110 6.57 -5.53 -3.84
C THR A 110 6.57 -6.50 -5.00
N VAL A 111 7.27 -6.16 -6.08
CA VAL A 111 7.42 -7.03 -7.26
C VAL A 111 8.12 -8.34 -6.88
N GLU A 112 9.19 -8.28 -6.07
CA GLU A 112 9.88 -9.47 -5.58
C GLU A 112 8.97 -10.37 -4.72
N VAL A 113 8.22 -9.78 -3.78
CA VAL A 113 7.32 -10.52 -2.90
C VAL A 113 6.21 -11.20 -3.70
N GLU A 114 5.62 -10.50 -4.67
CA GLU A 114 4.60 -11.08 -5.55
C GLU A 114 5.15 -12.23 -6.40
N LYS A 115 6.35 -12.07 -6.96
CA LYS A 115 7.03 -13.13 -7.70
C LYS A 115 7.32 -14.35 -6.83
N LEU A 116 7.73 -14.16 -5.58
CA LEU A 116 7.97 -15.25 -4.64
C LEU A 116 6.68 -15.99 -4.27
N ILE A 117 5.59 -15.26 -4.03
CA ILE A 117 4.28 -15.84 -3.76
C ILE A 117 3.83 -16.67 -4.96
N GLU A 118 3.95 -16.15 -6.18
CA GLU A 118 3.56 -16.85 -7.40
C GLU A 118 4.38 -18.12 -7.62
N SER A 119 5.70 -18.04 -7.46
CA SER A 119 6.60 -19.19 -7.57
C SER A 119 6.25 -20.30 -6.57
N SER A 120 5.79 -19.93 -5.36
CA SER A 120 5.39 -20.90 -4.35
C SER A 120 4.04 -21.57 -4.63
N LYS A 121 3.11 -20.90 -5.31
CA LYS A 121 1.84 -21.50 -5.74
C LYS A 121 2.06 -22.54 -6.83
N MET A 122 2.87 -22.20 -7.83
CA MET A 122 3.23 -23.09 -8.95
C MET A 122 4.00 -24.35 -8.54
N ALA A 123 4.53 -24.40 -7.31
CA ALA A 123 5.25 -25.56 -6.77
C ALA A 123 4.34 -26.50 -5.94
N ILE A 124 3.11 -26.08 -5.67
CA ILE A 124 2.11 -26.83 -4.89
C ILE A 124 1.06 -27.48 -5.81
N ASP A 125 0.88 -26.94 -7.03
CA ASP A 125 0.14 -27.55 -8.14
C ASP A 125 0.97 -28.62 -8.88
#